data_AF-A0ABD0ZW50-F1
#
_entry.id   AF-A0ABD0ZW50-F1
#
_cell.length_a   1.000
_cell.length_b   1.000
_cell.length_c   1.000
_cell.angle_alpha   90.00
_cell.angle_beta   90.00
_cell.angle_gamma   90.00
#
_symmetry.space_group_name_H-M   'P 1'
#
loop_
_entity.id
_entity.type
_entity.pdbx_description
1 polymer ?
#
loop_
_entity_poly.entity_id
_entity_poly.type
_entity_poly.pdbx_seq_one_letter_code
_entity_poly.pdbx_strand_id
1 'polypeptide(L)'
;MTDSNGVEHTRENAISKLAIAYFEDLFKSSGNTDWGEFFDDCHSPIMPVMNVVLTADVTNEEVLNAIKSIGGDRAPGPDGLSGAFYH
;
A
#
# COMPACT_ATOMS: atom_id res chain seq x y z
N MET A 1 -22.20 -19.94 -9.77
CA MET A 1 -21.67 -19.24 -8.58
C MET A 1 -22.78 -19.23 -7.54
N THR A 2 -22.47 -19.60 -6.31
CA THR A 2 -23.48 -19.74 -5.24
C THR A 2 -23.50 -18.50 -4.37
N ASP A 3 -24.68 -17.97 -4.06
CA ASP A 3 -24.81 -16.82 -3.16
C ASP A 3 -24.71 -17.20 -1.67
N SER A 4 -24.76 -16.20 -0.79
CA SER A 4 -24.68 -16.37 0.66
C SER A 4 -25.86 -17.15 1.28
N ASN A 5 -26.95 -17.34 0.54
CA ASN A 5 -28.10 -18.14 0.95
C ASN A 5 -28.04 -19.58 0.39
N GLY A 6 -26.96 -19.94 -0.30
CA GLY A 6 -26.78 -21.27 -0.88
C GLY A 6 -27.48 -21.46 -2.24
N VAL A 7 -27.95 -20.39 -2.88
CA VAL A 7 -28.63 -20.48 -4.19
C VAL A 7 -27.62 -20.40 -5.33
N GLU A 8 -27.73 -21.31 -6.30
CA GLU A 8 -26.85 -21.36 -7.45
C GLU A 8 -27.30 -20.40 -8.58
N HIS A 9 -26.38 -19.55 -9.03
CA HIS A 9 -26.58 -18.63 -10.14
C HIS A 9 -25.70 -19.01 -11.34
N THR A 10 -26.32 -19.18 -12.51
CA THR A 10 -25.65 -19.58 -13.76
C THR A 10 -25.66 -18.50 -14.85
N ARG A 11 -26.48 -17.45 -14.71
CA ARG A 11 -26.54 -16.34 -15.68
C ARG A 11 -25.39 -15.36 -15.45
N GLU A 12 -24.75 -14.92 -16.53
CA GLU A 12 -23.57 -14.05 -16.47
C GLU A 12 -23.79 -12.74 -15.69
N ASN A 13 -24.92 -12.05 -15.92
CA ASN A 13 -25.27 -10.86 -15.14
C ASN A 13 -25.47 -11.13 -13.65
N ALA A 14 -25.98 -12.31 -13.28
CA ALA A 14 -26.17 -12.69 -11.89
C ALA A 14 -24.83 -13.02 -11.22
N ILE A 15 -23.95 -13.73 -11.95
CA ILE A 15 -22.59 -14.05 -11.51
C ILE A 15 -21.77 -12.76 -11.34
N SER A 16 -21.83 -11.83 -12.29
CA SER A 16 -21.10 -10.55 -12.23
C SER A 16 -21.51 -9.73 -11.01
N LYS A 17 -22.81 -9.57 -10.76
CA LYS A 17 -23.32 -8.87 -9.57
C LYS A 17 -22.88 -9.55 -8.27
N LEU A 18 -22.89 -10.88 -8.24
CA LEU A 18 -22.51 -11.64 -7.07
C LEU A 18 -21.00 -11.53 -6.79
N ALA A 19 -20.17 -11.52 -7.83
CA ALA A 19 -18.73 -11.28 -7.71
C ALA A 19 -18.42 -9.88 -7.18
N ILE A 20 -19.11 -8.85 -7.69
CA ILE A 20 -18.96 -7.48 -7.21
C ILE A 20 -19.32 -7.40 -5.73
N ALA A 21 -20.52 -7.87 -5.35
CA ALA A 21 -20.98 -7.83 -3.97
C ALA A 21 -20.05 -8.60 -3.01
N TYR A 22 -19.52 -9.75 -3.45
CA TYR A 22 -18.57 -10.53 -2.68
C TYR A 22 -17.27 -9.76 -2.41
N PHE A 23 -16.66 -9.16 -3.43
CA PHE A 23 -15.42 -8.43 -3.25
C PHE A 23 -15.60 -7.08 -2.56
N GLU A 24 -16.74 -6.42 -2.76
CA GLU A 24 -17.10 -5.22 -2.00
C GLU A 24 -17.18 -5.50 -0.50
N ASP A 25 -17.77 -6.63 -0.10
CA ASP A 25 -17.84 -7.05 1.30
C ASP A 25 -16.48 -7.52 1.82
N LEU A 26 -15.76 -8.34 1.05
CA LEU A 26 -14.44 -8.86 1.42
C LEU A 26 -13.41 -7.76 1.66
N PHE A 27 -13.44 -6.71 0.83
CA PHE A 27 -12.53 -5.57 0.95
C PHE A 27 -13.13 -4.39 1.73
N LYS A 28 -14.33 -4.56 2.30
CA LYS A 28 -14.92 -3.56 3.18
C LYS A 28 -14.10 -3.49 4.46
N SER A 29 -13.67 -2.28 4.82
CA SER A 29 -13.10 -2.07 6.14
C SER A 29 -14.15 -2.41 7.20
N SER A 30 -13.75 -3.16 8.23
CA SER A 30 -14.59 -3.50 9.39
C SER A 30 -14.94 -2.29 10.26
N GLY A 31 -14.39 -1.11 9.94
CA GLY A 31 -14.71 0.15 10.60
C GLY A 31 -14.21 0.27 12.03
N ASN A 32 -13.46 -0.73 12.53
CA ASN A 32 -12.86 -0.65 13.84
C ASN A 32 -11.80 0.47 13.84
N THR A 33 -12.12 1.56 14.51
CA THR A 33 -11.27 2.74 14.67
C THR A 33 -10.60 2.77 16.03
N ASP A 34 -10.95 1.82 16.91
CA ASP A 34 -10.26 1.64 18.18
C ASP A 34 -9.04 0.75 17.97
N TRP A 35 -7.91 1.43 17.75
CA TRP A 35 -6.59 0.81 17.65
C TRP A 35 -5.86 0.80 18.99
N GLY A 36 -6.52 1.19 20.09
CA GLY A 36 -5.91 1.32 21.41
C GLY A 36 -5.20 0.03 21.84
N GLU A 37 -5.96 -1.06 21.97
CA GLU A 37 -5.42 -2.37 22.37
C GLU A 37 -4.34 -2.90 21.41
N PHE A 38 -4.45 -2.59 20.10
CA PHE A 38 -3.46 -3.01 19.12
C PHE A 38 -2.09 -2.31 19.30
N PHE A 39 -2.11 -1.07 19.79
CA PHE A 39 -0.89 -0.28 20.01
C PHE A 39 -0.52 -0.14 21.49
N ASP A 40 -1.25 -0.74 22.43
CA ASP A 40 -0.96 -0.65 23.87
C ASP A 40 0.45 -1.16 24.21
N ASP A 41 0.92 -2.20 23.51
CA ASP A 41 2.28 -2.73 23.62
C ASP A 41 3.27 -2.06 22.64
N CYS A 42 2.77 -1.19 21.76
CA CYS A 42 3.59 -0.42 20.83
C CYS A 42 4.16 0.81 21.55
N HIS A 43 5.21 0.60 22.32
CA HIS A 43 6.04 1.70 22.77
C HIS A 43 6.53 2.50 21.56
N SER A 44 6.38 3.83 21.59
CA SER A 44 6.82 4.71 20.50
C SER A 44 8.25 4.33 20.09
N PRO A 45 8.45 3.75 18.89
CA PRO A 45 9.76 3.26 18.47
C PRO A 45 10.67 4.43 18.07
N ILE A 46 10.12 5.65 18.01
CA ILE A 46 10.79 6.84 17.53
C ILE A 46 11.36 7.59 18.73
N MET A 47 12.66 7.44 18.95
CA MET A 47 13.38 8.29 19.89
C MET A 47 13.35 9.75 19.41
N PRO A 48 13.46 10.75 20.31
CA PRO A 48 13.48 12.15 19.92
C PRO A 48 14.53 12.48 18.83
N VAL A 49 15.69 11.82 18.88
CA VAL A 49 16.74 11.96 17.85
C VAL A 49 16.30 11.44 16.48
N MET A 50 15.52 10.36 16.44
CA MET A 50 14.96 9.83 15.19
C MET A 50 13.94 10.79 14.61
N ASN A 51 13.11 11.40 15.45
CA ASN A 51 12.13 12.39 15.00
C ASN A 51 12.82 13.59 14.34
N VAL A 52 13.93 14.09 14.90
CA VAL A 52 14.72 15.17 14.30
C VAL A 52 15.17 14.83 12.89
N VAL A 53 15.64 13.59 12.67
CA VAL A 53 16.06 13.13 11.33
C VAL A 53 14.87 12.94 10.40
N LEU A 54 13.78 12.32 10.88
CA LEU A 54 12.57 12.06 10.09
C LEU A 54 11.84 13.34 9.66
N THR A 55 11.98 14.42 10.41
CA THR A 55 11.37 15.72 10.10
C THR A 55 12.35 16.74 9.50
N ALA A 56 13.59 16.34 9.22
CA ALA A 56 14.57 17.22 8.60
C ALA A 56 14.23 17.49 7.13
N ASP A 57 14.74 18.59 6.60
CA ASP A 57 14.64 18.89 5.17
C ASP A 57 15.43 17.86 4.35
N VAL A 58 14.84 17.43 3.24
CA VAL A 58 15.50 16.50 2.30
C VAL A 58 16.72 17.17 1.67
N THR A 59 17.83 16.45 1.69
CA THR A 59 19.11 16.90 1.12
C THR A 59 19.34 16.33 -0.28
N ASN A 60 20.14 17.03 -1.09
CA ASN A 60 20.55 16.52 -2.41
C ASN A 60 21.32 15.19 -2.31
N GLU A 61 22.07 14.98 -1.21
CA GLU A 61 22.81 13.75 -0.97
C GLU A 61 21.88 12.56 -0.74
N GLU A 62 20.82 12.73 0.05
CA GLU A 62 19.80 11.70 0.24
C GLU A 62 19.09 11.35 -1.07
N VAL A 63 18.76 12.35 -1.89
CA VAL A 63 18.17 12.12 -3.22
C VAL A 63 19.11 11.29 -4.10
N LEU A 64 20.40 11.65 -4.15
CA LEU A 64 21.40 10.93 -4.93
C LEU A 64 21.59 9.49 -4.44
N ASN A 65 21.65 9.30 -3.11
CA ASN A 65 21.79 7.97 -2.51
C ASN A 65 20.56 7.10 -2.77
N ALA A 66 19.36 7.68 -2.69
CA ALA A 66 18.11 7.01 -3.02
C ALA A 66 18.10 6.53 -4.48
N ILE A 67 18.47 7.41 -5.43
CA ILE A 67 18.58 7.05 -6.85
C ILE A 67 19.53 5.87 -7.05
N LYS A 68 20.71 5.92 -6.43
CA LYS A 68 21.70 4.82 -6.50
C LYS A 68 21.19 3.52 -5.89
N SER A 69 20.37 3.59 -4.83
CA SER A 69 19.84 2.41 -4.12
C SER A 69 18.73 1.68 -4.90
N ILE A 70 18.03 2.38 -5.78
CA ILE A 70 16.93 1.82 -6.57
C ILE A 70 17.47 0.82 -7.61
N GLY A 71 18.65 1.08 -8.18
CA GLY A 71 19.25 0.28 -9.24
C GLY A 71 18.87 0.80 -10.63
N GLY A 72 19.88 0.98 -11.50
CA GLY A 72 19.72 1.64 -12.80
C GLY A 72 18.93 0.85 -13.84
N ASP A 73 18.65 -0.42 -13.57
CA ASP A 73 17.90 -1.37 -14.40
C ASP A 73 16.41 -1.42 -14.08
N ARG A 74 15.94 -0.66 -13.07
CA ARG A 74 14.52 -0.57 -12.76
C ARG A 74 13.73 0.15 -13.84
N ALA A 75 12.42 -0.10 -13.83
CA ALA A 75 11.48 0.43 -14.81
C ALA A 75 11.63 1.95 -14.96
N PRO A 76 11.62 2.45 -16.20
CA PRO A 76 11.83 3.87 -16.46
C PRO A 76 10.71 4.73 -15.87
N GLY A 77 11.04 5.98 -15.59
CA GLY A 77 10.04 6.99 -15.24
C GLY A 77 9.02 7.20 -16.37
N PRO A 78 7.99 8.02 -16.14
CA PRO A 78 7.05 8.42 -17.19
C PRO A 78 7.73 9.08 -18.41
N ASP A 79 8.96 9.57 -18.23
CA ASP A 79 9.84 10.15 -19.24
C ASP A 79 10.60 9.10 -20.09
N GLY A 80 10.52 7.81 -19.74
CA GLY A 80 11.21 6.74 -20.44
C GLY A 80 12.69 6.57 -20.09
N LEU A 81 13.22 7.35 -19.14
CA LEU A 81 14.61 7.25 -18.70
C LEU A 81 14.73 6.29 -17.52
N SER A 82 15.67 5.35 -17.59
CA SER A 82 16.00 4.46 -16.47
C SER A 82 16.97 5.15 -15.51
N GLY A 83 17.07 4.61 -14.29
CA GLY A 83 18.00 5.12 -13.28
C GLY A 83 19.46 5.18 -13.77
N ALA A 84 19.85 4.30 -14.71
CA ALA A 84 21.17 4.25 -15.35
C ALA A 84 21.61 5.59 -15.97
N PHE A 85 20.67 6.44 -16.39
CA PHE A 85 20.98 7.73 -17.02
C PHE A 85 21.50 8.78 -16.02
N TYR A 86 21.16 8.64 -14.74
CA TYR A 86 21.45 9.62 -13.68
C TYR A 86 22.63 9.20 -12.78
N HIS A 87 23.40 8.19 -13.21
CA HIS A 87 24.59 7.68 -12.52
C HIS A 87 25.85 8.50 -12.79
#